data_AF-A0A257A8B8-F1
#
_entry.id   AF-A0A257A8B8-F1
#
_cell.length_a   1.000
_cell.length_b   1.000
_cell.length_c   1.000
_cell.angle_alpha   90.00
_cell.angle_beta   90.00
_cell.angle_gamma   90.00
#
_symmetry.space_group_name_H-M   'P 1'
#
loop_
_entity.id
_entity.type
_entity.pdbx_description
1 polymer ?
#
loop_
_entity_poly.entity_id
_entity_poly.type
_entity_poly.pdbx_seq_one_letter_code
_entity_poly.pdbx_strand_id
1 'polypeptide(L)'
;MRAVIIAGLPYPEPSPRTLDLKRVLMGKLRDERRAWEEAFLVPMLVKVKQAIGRAVRSEKDRAVTLILDRRALDRRVLGELKSLSRSVKVVNRISEVKNFFIEFFKTNF
;
A
#
# COMPACT_ATOMS: atom_id res chain seq x y z
N MET A 1 9.19 5.51 -15.23
CA MET A 1 9.15 4.09 -14.80
C MET A 1 7.70 3.64 -14.91
N ARG A 2 7.37 2.58 -15.66
CA ARG A 2 5.96 2.20 -15.92
C ARG A 2 5.35 1.27 -14.87
N ALA A 3 6.16 0.74 -13.97
CA ALA A 3 5.71 -0.14 -12.90
C ALA A 3 6.54 0.01 -11.62
N VAL A 4 5.92 -0.26 -10.48
CA VAL A 4 6.55 -0.38 -9.15
C VAL A 4 6.20 -1.75 -8.58
N ILE A 5 7.18 -2.45 -8.03
CA ILE A 5 6.95 -3.72 -7.33
C ILE A 5 7.29 -3.52 -5.86
N ILE A 6 6.32 -3.77 -5.00
CA ILE A 6 6.46 -3.76 -3.54
C ILE A 6 6.47 -5.24 -3.11
N ALA A 7 7.67 -5.78 -2.91
CA ALA A 7 7.88 -7.15 -2.45
C ALA A 7 7.76 -7.19 -0.92
N GLY A 8 6.56 -7.46 -0.43
CA GLY A 8 6.22 -7.33 0.99
C GLY A 8 5.80 -5.92 1.39
N LEU A 9 4.74 -5.80 2.20
CA LEU A 9 4.29 -4.53 2.73
C LEU A 9 5.33 -3.94 3.69
N PRO A 10 5.72 -2.67 3.51
CA PRO A 10 6.85 -2.04 4.22
C PRO A 10 6.46 -1.56 5.62
N TYR A 11 5.83 -2.43 6.42
CA TYR A 11 5.54 -2.14 7.82
C TYR A 11 6.79 -1.71 8.58
N PRO A 12 6.67 -0.76 9.51
CA PRO A 12 7.77 -0.49 10.42
C PRO A 12 8.05 -1.73 11.27
N GLU A 13 9.32 -1.95 11.58
CA GLU A 13 9.72 -2.98 12.52
C GLU A 13 9.11 -2.71 13.91
N PRO A 14 8.67 -3.73 14.65
CA PRO A 14 8.21 -3.60 16.04
C PRO A 14 9.39 -3.35 17.00
N SER A 15 10.19 -2.32 16.72
CA SER A 15 11.28 -1.85 17.56
C SER A 15 10.76 -1.29 18.89
N PRO A 16 11.59 -1.18 19.94
CA PRO A 16 11.21 -0.51 21.19
C PRO A 16 10.58 0.87 20.95
N ARG A 17 11.12 1.65 20.02
CA ARG A 17 10.58 2.97 19.65
C ARG A 17 9.17 2.87 19.06
N THR A 18 8.93 1.93 18.15
CA THR A 18 7.61 1.74 17.52
C THR A 18 6.58 1.26 18.54
N LEU A 19 6.99 0.36 19.44
CA LEU A 19 6.15 -0.17 20.51
C LEU A 19 5.82 0.90 21.56
N ASP A 20 6.79 1.73 21.93
CA ASP A 20 6.56 2.88 22.82
C ASP A 20 5.64 3.91 22.17
N LEU A 21 5.80 4.19 20.87
CA LEU A 21 4.87 5.03 20.13
C LEU A 21 3.45 4.46 20.16
N LYS A 22 3.27 3.16 19.89
CA LYS A 22 1.95 2.49 20.03
C LYS A 22 1.40 2.69 21.45
N ARG A 23 2.22 2.48 22.49
CA ARG A 23 1.80 2.61 23.90
C ARG A 23 1.31 4.03 24.21
N VAL A 24 2.06 5.05 23.79
CA VAL A 24 1.69 6.46 23.98
C VAL A 24 0.39 6.78 23.23
N LEU A 25 0.26 6.33 21.99
CA LEU A 25 -0.95 6.52 21.19
C LEU A 25 -2.16 5.81 21.80
N MET A 26 -1.98 4.62 22.37
CA MET A 26 -3.02 3.88 23.06
C MET A 26 -3.56 4.66 24.26
N GLY A 27 -2.68 5.25 25.07
CA GLY A 27 -3.10 6.11 26.19
C GLY A 27 -3.86 7.37 25.76
N LYS A 28 -3.44 7.98 24.63
CA LYS A 28 -4.07 9.20 24.09
C LYS A 28 -5.41 8.93 23.39
N LEU A 29 -5.46 7.92 22.54
CA LEU A 29 -6.63 7.60 21.72
C LEU A 29 -7.66 6.76 22.48
N ARG A 30 -7.26 6.12 23.58
CA ARG A 30 -8.07 5.16 24.35
C ARG A 30 -8.65 4.04 23.48
N ASP A 31 -7.93 3.69 22.43
CA ASP A 31 -8.31 2.70 21.43
C ASP A 31 -7.04 1.99 20.94
N GLU A 32 -6.89 0.73 21.33
CA GLU A 32 -5.71 -0.07 20.97
C GLU A 32 -5.59 -0.26 19.45
N ARG A 33 -6.72 -0.46 18.77
CA ARG A 33 -6.75 -0.70 17.35
C ARG A 33 -6.29 0.54 16.59
N ARG A 34 -6.83 1.71 16.92
CA ARG A 34 -6.40 2.97 16.30
C ARG A 34 -4.95 3.29 16.63
N ALA A 35 -4.49 3.03 17.85
CA ALA A 35 -3.09 3.20 18.21
C ALA A 35 -2.15 2.32 17.37
N TRP A 36 -2.54 1.06 17.09
CA TRP A 36 -1.80 0.20 16.18
C TRP A 36 -1.83 0.72 14.74
N GLU A 37 -2.97 1.20 14.26
CA GLU A 37 -3.11 1.76 12.91
C GLU A 37 -2.17 2.95 12.71
N GLU A 38 -2.16 3.90 13.64
CA GLU A 38 -1.27 5.06 13.61
C GLU A 38 0.21 4.69 13.72
N ALA A 39 0.56 3.69 14.55
CA ALA A 39 1.96 3.29 14.74
C ALA A 39 2.52 2.39 13.62
N PHE A 40 1.67 1.62 12.94
CA PHE A 40 2.11 0.60 11.97
C PHE A 40 1.51 0.77 10.57
N LEU A 41 0.19 0.91 10.47
CA LEU A 41 -0.52 0.97 9.18
C LEU A 41 -0.23 2.28 8.44
N VAL A 42 -0.36 3.42 9.11
CA VAL A 42 -0.14 4.74 8.51
C VAL A 42 1.30 4.88 7.98
N PRO A 43 2.38 4.53 8.72
CA PRO A 43 3.74 4.56 8.18
C PRO A 43 3.94 3.63 6.98
N MET A 44 3.31 2.46 6.98
CA MET A 44 3.34 1.52 5.85
C MET A 44 2.72 2.16 4.60
N LEU A 45 1.53 2.75 4.73
CA LEU A 45 0.83 3.43 3.63
C LEU A 45 1.62 4.61 3.09
N VAL A 46 2.27 5.40 3.95
CA VAL A 46 3.14 6.49 3.53
C VAL A 46 4.29 5.96 2.67
N LYS A 47 4.96 4.89 3.08
CA LYS A 47 6.04 4.28 2.28
C LYS A 47 5.53 3.72 0.94
N VAL A 48 4.35 3.10 0.91
CA VAL A 48 3.70 2.66 -0.33
C VAL A 48 3.43 3.85 -1.24
N LYS A 49 2.84 4.92 -0.73
CA LYS A 49 2.56 6.15 -1.50
C LYS A 49 3.84 6.77 -2.07
N GLN A 50 4.91 6.81 -1.29
CA GLN A 50 6.22 7.31 -1.76
C GLN A 50 6.79 6.43 -2.87
N ALA A 51 6.66 5.10 -2.77
CA ALA A 51 7.09 4.18 -3.82
C ALA A 51 6.30 4.40 -5.12
N ILE A 52 4.97 4.55 -5.04
CA ILE A 52 4.10 4.89 -6.17
C ILE A 52 4.53 6.21 -6.82
N GLY A 53 4.79 7.25 -6.00
CA GLY A 53 5.24 8.56 -6.46
C GLY A 53 6.60 8.57 -7.17
N ARG A 54 7.45 7.54 -7.00
CA ARG A 54 8.67 7.40 -7.80
C ARG A 54 8.37 7.11 -9.28
N ALA A 55 7.24 6.49 -9.58
CA ALA A 55 6.81 6.13 -10.93
C ALA A 55 5.84 7.14 -11.55
N VAL A 56 4.95 7.77 -10.76
CA VAL A 56 4.01 8.81 -11.22
C VAL A 56 4.55 10.19 -10.80
N ARG A 57 5.13 10.95 -11.73
CA ARG A 57 5.82 12.25 -11.46
C ARG A 57 5.11 13.45 -12.06
N SER A 58 4.12 13.23 -12.92
CA SER A 58 3.28 14.24 -13.52
C SER A 58 1.87 13.66 -13.74
N GLU A 59 0.90 14.54 -14.01
CA GLU A 59 -0.49 14.14 -14.27
C GLU A 59 -0.65 13.25 -15.51
N LYS A 60 0.31 13.30 -16.44
CA LYS A 60 0.34 12.48 -17.65
C LYS A 60 0.95 11.09 -17.41
N ASP A 61 1.65 10.91 -16.29
CA ASP A 61 2.31 9.64 -15.98
C ASP A 61 1.30 8.61 -15.50
N ARG A 62 1.48 7.37 -15.99
CA ARG A 62 0.69 6.21 -15.58
C ARG A 62 1.63 5.09 -15.21
N ALA A 63 1.36 4.46 -14.07
CA ALA A 63 2.15 3.35 -13.57
C ALA A 63 1.26 2.29 -12.94
N VAL A 64 1.68 1.04 -13.07
CA VAL A 64 1.07 -0.10 -12.37
C VAL A 64 1.89 -0.42 -11.12
N THR A 65 1.23 -0.58 -9.98
CA THR A 65 1.89 -1.02 -8.74
C THR A 65 1.50 -2.46 -8.43
N LEU A 66 2.49 -3.30 -8.22
CA LEU A 66 2.36 -4.70 -7.85
C LEU A 66 2.71 -4.85 -6.37
N ILE A 67 1.81 -5.39 -5.57
CA ILE A 67 2.06 -5.71 -4.17
C ILE A 67 2.10 -7.22 -4.03
N LEU A 68 3.27 -7.74 -3.66
CA LEU A 68 3.51 -9.17 -3.50
C LEU A 68 3.48 -9.51 -2.01
N ASP A 69 2.30 -9.42 -1.40
CA ASP A 69 2.11 -9.72 0.02
C ASP A 69 0.66 -10.13 0.33
N ARG A 70 0.48 -11.31 0.92
CA ARG A 70 -0.85 -11.80 1.34
C ARG A 70 -1.55 -10.88 2.34
N ARG A 71 -0.80 -10.12 3.14
CA ARG A 71 -1.34 -9.16 4.11
C ARG A 71 -2.11 -8.03 3.43
N ALA A 72 -1.88 -7.78 2.14
CA ALA A 72 -2.67 -6.83 1.36
C ALA A 72 -4.13 -7.28 1.15
N LEU A 73 -4.44 -8.56 1.41
CA LEU A 73 -5.81 -9.10 1.35
C LEU A 73 -6.61 -8.85 2.63
N ASP A 74 -5.96 -8.42 3.72
CA ASP A 74 -6.68 -7.96 4.91
C ASP A 74 -7.64 -6.83 4.50
N ARG A 75 -8.91 -6.92 4.94
CA ARG A 75 -9.97 -6.01 4.50
C ARG A 75 -9.62 -4.54 4.73
N ARG A 76 -8.93 -4.23 5.83
CA ARG A 76 -8.54 -2.87 6.17
C ARG A 76 -7.40 -2.41 5.26
N VAL A 77 -6.35 -3.23 5.15
CA VAL A 77 -5.21 -2.92 4.29
C VAL A 77 -5.66 -2.73 2.83
N LEU A 78 -6.50 -3.63 2.32
CA LEU A 78 -7.05 -3.53 0.97
C LEU A 78 -7.90 -2.26 0.78
N GLY A 79 -8.68 -1.87 1.79
CA GLY A 79 -9.45 -0.63 1.78
C GLY A 79 -8.57 0.60 1.61
N GLU A 80 -7.48 0.67 2.37
CA GLU A 80 -6.50 1.76 2.27
C GLU A 80 -5.73 1.73 0.95
N LEU A 81 -5.33 0.56 0.45
CA LEU A 81 -4.66 0.46 -0.86
C LEU A 81 -5.56 0.87 -2.03
N LYS A 82 -6.87 0.60 -1.91
CA LYS A 82 -7.89 1.07 -2.88
C LYS A 82 -8.04 2.58 -2.85
N SER A 83 -7.84 3.26 -1.72
CA SER A 83 -7.90 4.72 -1.66
C SER A 83 -6.70 5.39 -2.35
N LEU A 84 -5.56 4.69 -2.44
CA LEU A 84 -4.34 5.18 -3.07
C LEU A 84 -4.29 5.04 -4.59
N SER A 85 -5.24 4.33 -5.21
CA SER A 85 -5.17 3.98 -6.64
C SER A 85 -6.54 3.97 -7.29
N ARG A 86 -6.59 4.24 -8.60
CA ARG A 86 -7.86 4.29 -9.35
C ARG A 86 -8.51 2.92 -9.52
N SER A 87 -7.72 1.85 -9.57
CA SER A 87 -8.21 0.48 -9.66
C SER A 87 -7.24 -0.48 -8.97
N VAL A 88 -7.79 -1.49 -8.30
CA VAL A 88 -7.04 -2.57 -7.64
C VAL A 88 -7.64 -3.90 -8.06
N LYS A 89 -6.77 -4.82 -8.50
CA LYS A 89 -7.14 -6.20 -8.85
C LYS A 89 -6.33 -7.17 -8.02
N VAL A 90 -7.02 -8.03 -7.28
CA VAL A 90 -6.38 -9.19 -6.62
C VAL A 90 -6.21 -10.26 -7.69
N VAL A 91 -5.00 -10.81 -7.79
CA VAL A 91 -4.62 -11.80 -8.80
C VAL A 91 -3.94 -12.98 -8.13
N ASN A 92 -4.22 -14.19 -8.61
CA ASN A 92 -3.60 -15.42 -8.11
C ASN A 92 -2.63 -16.06 -9.11
N ARG A 93 -2.57 -15.54 -10.35
CA ARG A 93 -1.72 -16.07 -11.43
C ARG A 93 -0.98 -14.94 -12.14
N ILE A 94 0.24 -15.24 -12.58
CA ILE A 94 1.08 -14.31 -13.34
C ILE A 94 0.41 -13.91 -14.68
N SER A 95 -0.35 -14.80 -15.29
CA SER A 95 -1.10 -14.49 -16.52
C SER A 95 -2.11 -13.35 -16.33
N GLU A 96 -2.73 -13.27 -15.17
CA GLU A 96 -3.70 -12.20 -14.83
C GLU A 96 -3.01 -10.84 -14.67
N VAL A 97 -1.76 -10.84 -14.16
CA VAL A 97 -0.92 -9.64 -14.12
C VAL A 97 -0.64 -9.14 -15.52
N LYS A 98 -0.22 -10.02 -16.44
CA LYS A 98 0.07 -9.66 -17.83
C LYS A 98 -1.15 -9.02 -18.51
N ASN A 99 -2.33 -9.63 -18.33
CA ASN A 99 -3.57 -9.10 -18.90
C ASN A 99 -3.92 -7.74 -18.31
N PHE A 100 -3.79 -7.56 -17.00
CA PHE A 100 -4.04 -6.27 -16.33
C PHE A 100 -3.13 -5.16 -16.86
N PHE A 101 -1.83 -5.44 -17.07
CA PHE A 101 -0.90 -4.48 -17.67
C PHE A 101 -1.35 -4.06 -19.07
N ILE A 102 -1.74 -5.01 -19.91
CA ILE A 102 -2.18 -4.75 -21.28
C ILE A 102 -3.45 -3.88 -21.27
N GLU A 103 -4.45 -4.25 -20.47
CA GLU A 103 -5.71 -3.52 -20.33
C GLU A 103 -5.49 -2.08 -19.82
N PHE A 104 -4.66 -1.93 -18.77
CA PHE A 104 -4.40 -0.64 -18.13
C PHE A 104 -3.75 0.36 -19.08
N PHE A 105 -2.77 -0.06 -19.89
CA PHE A 105 -2.08 0.83 -20.82
C PHE A 105 -2.80 1.03 -22.16
N LYS A 106 -3.68 0.11 -22.57
CA LYS A 106 -4.54 0.28 -23.77
C LYS A 106 -5.67 1.28 -23.55
N THR A 107 -6.16 1.41 -22.32
CA THR A 107 -7.21 2.36 -21.98
C THR A 107 -6.63 3.78 -22.09
N ASN A 108 -6.94 4.51 -23.17
CA ASN A 108 -6.65 5.94 -23.27
C ASN A 108 -7.76 6.70 -22.53
N PHE A 109 -7.36 7.60 -21.63
CA PHE A 109 -8.24 8.63 -21.06
C PHE A 109 -8.04 9.91 -21.85
#